data_AF-A0A537XGL0-F1
#
_entry.id   AF-A0A537XGL0-F1
#
_cell.length_a   1.000
_cell.length_b   1.000
_cell.length_c   1.000
_cell.angle_alpha   90.00
_cell.angle_beta   90.00
_cell.angle_gamma   90.00
#
_symmetry.space_group_name_H-M   'P 1'
#
loop_
_entity.id
_entity.type
_entity.pdbx_description
1 polymer ?
#
loop_
_entity_poly.entity_id
_entity_poly.type
_entity_poly.pdbx_seq_one_letter_code
_entity_poly.pdbx_strand_id
1 'polypeptide(L)' 'MAAVRVINGEEQRAEALMEMGFNTTQAALLAATQAEGHHVDLDQLRRMLDSGCEHELALRIVL' A
#
# COMPACT_ATOMS: atom_id res chain seq x y z
N MET A 1 10.46 12.68 24.87
CA MET A 1 9.25 11.84 24.74
C MET A 1 8.88 11.75 23.26
N ALA A 2 8.90 10.51 22.75
CA ALA A 2 8.25 9.97 21.54
C ALA A 2 8.28 10.75 20.21
N ALA A 3 9.32 10.52 19.41
CA ALA A 3 9.28 10.59 17.94
C ALA A 3 9.53 9.20 17.31
N VAL A 4 9.11 8.15 18.02
CA VAL A 4 9.28 6.75 17.61
C VAL A 4 7.88 6.20 17.37
N ARG A 5 7.45 6.10 16.09
CA ARG A 5 6.49 5.08 15.57
C ARG A 5 5.83 5.35 14.21
N VAL A 6 6.09 6.45 13.50
CA VAL A 6 5.48 6.64 12.17
C VAL A 6 6.25 5.89 11.07
N ILE A 7 7.59 5.92 11.14
CA ILE A 7 8.49 5.33 10.13
C ILE A 7 8.25 3.82 9.95
N ASN A 8 7.99 3.09 11.04
CA ASN A 8 7.81 1.63 11.02
C ASN A 8 6.53 1.17 10.31
N GLY A 9 5.48 2.00 10.25
CA GLY A 9 4.20 1.60 9.67
C GLY A 9 4.19 1.72 8.14
N GLU A 10 4.86 2.73 7.61
CA GLU A 10 5.00 2.95 6.17
C GLU A 10 5.99 1.95 5.56
N GLU A 11 7.13 1.70 6.22
CA GLU A 11 8.09 0.69 5.78
C GLU A 11 7.47 -0.72 5.72
N GLN A 12 6.75 -1.15 6.76
CA GLN A 12 6.07 -2.45 6.78
C GLN A 12 5.00 -2.57 5.69
N ARG A 13 4.29 -1.48 5.38
CA ARG A 13 3.29 -1.46 4.30
C ARG A 13 3.96 -1.52 2.94
N ALA A 14 5.06 -0.79 2.74
CA ALA A 14 5.83 -0.83 1.51
C ALA A 14 6.40 -2.23 1.27
N GLU A 15 6.89 -2.91 2.30
CA GLU A 15 7.33 -4.31 2.22
C GLU A 15 6.19 -5.24 1.77
N ALA A 16 5.02 -5.16 2.43
CA ALA A 16 3.86 -5.97 2.04
C ALA A 16 3.38 -5.69 0.61
N LEU A 17 3.47 -4.45 0.15
CA LEU A 17 3.16 -4.06 -1.24
C LEU A 17 4.18 -4.65 -2.22
N MET A 18 5.47 -4.65 -1.88
CA MET A 18 6.50 -5.30 -2.70
C MET A 18 6.27 -6.82 -2.79
N GLU A 19 5.85 -7.48 -1.70
CA GLU A 19 5.47 -8.90 -1.70
C GLU A 19 4.24 -9.20 -2.58
N MET A 20 3.38 -8.20 -2.79
CA MET A 20 2.24 -8.27 -3.73
C MET A 20 2.64 -8.01 -5.18
N GLY A 21 3.91 -7.74 -5.47
CA GLY A 21 4.45 -7.52 -6.81
C GLY A 21 4.48 -6.06 -7.27
N PHE A 22 4.18 -5.10 -6.40
CA PHE A 22 4.41 -3.69 -6.71
C PHE A 22 5.90 -3.38 -6.75
N ASN A 23 6.31 -2.50 -7.66
CA ASN A 23 7.70 -2.02 -7.64
C ASN A 23 7.94 -1.09 -6.44
N THR A 24 9.22 -0.89 -6.09
CA THR A 24 9.63 -0.10 -4.92
C THR A 24 9.03 1.32 -4.90
N THR A 25 8.95 1.98 -6.06
CA THR A 25 8.39 3.33 -6.17
C THR A 25 6.88 3.33 -5.90
N GLN A 26 6.15 2.39 -6.48
CA GLN A 26 4.70 2.24 -6.26
C GLN A 26 4.40 1.89 -4.81
N ALA A 27 5.16 0.94 -4.23
CA ALA A 27 5.01 0.51 -2.86
C ALA A 27 5.25 1.66 -1.86
N ALA A 28 6.31 2.44 -2.05
CA ALA A 28 6.60 3.60 -1.21
C ALA A 28 5.54 4.69 -1.32
N LEU A 29 5.07 4.98 -2.55
CA LEU A 29 4.01 5.96 -2.78
C LEU A 29 2.71 5.56 -2.08
N LEU A 30 2.30 4.30 -2.23
CA LEU A 30 1.09 3.76 -1.61
C LEU A 30 1.16 3.70 -0.09
N ALA A 31 2.30 3.29 0.44
CA ALA A 31 2.50 3.24 1.88
C ALA A 31 2.36 4.63 2.52
N ALA A 32 2.82 5.66 1.84
CA ALA A 32 2.70 7.07 2.27
C ALA A 32 1.33 7.68 1.96
N THR A 33 0.55 7.10 1.03
CA THR A 33 -0.73 7.68 0.63
C THR A 33 -1.82 7.36 1.66
N GLN A 34 -2.63 8.37 1.95
CA GLN A 34 -3.83 8.28 2.78
C GLN A 34 -5.02 8.80 1.97
N ALA A 35 -5.88 7.90 1.51
CA ALA A 35 -7.15 8.27 0.89
C ALA A 35 -8.17 8.54 2.01
N GLU A 36 -8.76 9.73 2.02
CA GLU A 36 -9.74 10.15 3.05
C GLU A 36 -9.24 10.03 4.51
N GLY A 37 -7.91 10.12 4.72
CA GLY A 37 -7.29 9.96 6.05
C GLY A 37 -7.06 8.50 6.46
N HIS A 38 -7.34 7.54 5.58
CA HIS A 38 -7.09 6.13 5.77
C HIS A 38 -5.99 5.62 4.83
N HIS A 39 -5.09 4.80 5.35
CA HIS A 39 -4.13 4.11 4.51
C HIS A 39 -4.82 3.04 3.66
N VAL A 40 -4.20 2.73 2.52
CA VAL A 40 -4.63 1.65 1.63
C VAL A 40 -4.79 0.35 2.42
N ASP A 41 -5.98 -0.25 2.34
CA ASP A 41 -6.26 -1.56 2.90
C ASP A 41 -5.58 -2.64 2.04
N LEU A 42 -4.56 -3.27 2.62
CA LEU A 42 -3.75 -4.27 1.93
C LEU A 42 -4.53 -5.57 1.64
N ASP A 43 -5.49 -5.93 2.50
CA ASP A 43 -6.33 -7.11 2.29
C ASP A 43 -7.29 -6.91 1.11
N GLN A 44 -7.88 -5.72 1.00
CA GLN A 44 -8.70 -5.35 -0.15
C GLN A 44 -7.87 -5.35 -1.43
N LEU A 45 -6.69 -4.72 -1.40
CA LEU A 45 -5.78 -4.69 -2.56
C LEU A 45 -5.36 -6.09 -2.98
N ARG A 46 -5.04 -6.95 -2.00
CA ARG A 46 -4.69 -8.35 -2.27
C ARG A 46 -5.82 -9.11 -2.95
N ARG A 47 -7.06 -8.98 -2.47
CA ARG A 47 -8.24 -9.62 -3.09
C ARG A 47 -8.46 -9.17 -4.53
N MET A 48 -8.21 -7.89 -4.83
CA MET A 48 -8.30 -7.38 -6.19
C MET A 48 -7.25 -8.03 -7.09
N LEU A 49 -5.99 -8.10 -6.65
CA LEU A 49 -4.93 -8.77 -7.40
C LEU A 49 -5.22 -10.27 -7.60
N ASP A 50 -5.67 -10.97 -6.55
CA ASP A 50 -6.06 -12.38 -6.63
C ASP A 50 -7.27 -12.62 -7.57
N SER A 51 -8.12 -11.61 -7.77
CA SER A 51 -9.22 -11.66 -8.76
C SER A 51 -8.79 -11.41 -10.21
N GLY A 52 -7.48 -11.17 -10.44
CA GLY A 52 -6.92 -10.85 -11.75
C GLY A 52 -6.96 -9.36 -12.10
N CYS A 53 -7.18 -8.48 -11.13
CA CYS A 53 -7.07 -7.05 -11.35
C CYS A 53 -5.60 -6.68 -11.58
N GLU A 54 -5.33 -5.92 -12.64
CA GLU A 54 -3.98 -5.40 -12.88
C GLU A 54 -3.59 -4.39 -11.79
N HIS A 55 -2.32 -4.37 -11.40
CA HIS A 55 -1.79 -3.48 -10.37
C HIS A 55 -2.16 -2.01 -10.62
N GLU A 56 -2.00 -1.50 -11.85
CA GLU A 56 -2.37 -0.11 -12.17
C GLU A 56 -3.86 0.18 -11.99
N LEU A 57 -4.73 -0.78 -12.32
CA LEU A 57 -6.18 -0.62 -12.15
C LEU A 57 -6.55 -0.66 -10.67
N ALA A 58 -5.95 -1.58 -9.91
CA ALA A 58 -6.15 -1.67 -8.48
C ALA A 58 -5.76 -0.36 -7.76
N LEU A 59 -4.65 0.27 -8.18
CA LEU A 59 -4.24 1.57 -7.65
C LEU A 59 -5.27 2.66 -7.90
N ARG A 60 -5.82 2.75 -9.11
CA ARG A 60 -6.80 3.79 -9.47
C ARG A 60 -8.15 3.64 -8.78
N ILE A 61 -8.44 2.47 -8.22
CA ILE A 61 -9.68 2.20 -7.49
C ILE A 61 -9.52 2.56 -6.02
N VAL A 62 -8.31 2.40 -5.46
CA VAL A 62 -8.03 2.57 -4.03
C VAL A 62 -7.49 3.97 -3.70
N LEU A 63 -6.95 4.69 -4.69
CA LEU A 63 -6.50 6.09 -4.62
C LEU A 63 -7.54 7.04 -5.19
#